data_AF-A0A8B3LGA3-F1
#
_entry.id   AF-A0A8B3LGA3-F1
#
_cell.length_a   1.000
_cell.length_b   1.000
_cell.length_c   1.000
_cell.angle_alpha   90.00
_cell.angle_beta   90.00
_cell.angle_gamma   90.00
#
_symmetry.space_group_name_H-M   'P 1'
#
loop_
_entity.id
_entity.type
_entity.pdbx_description
1 polymer ?
#
loop_
_entity_poly.entity_id
_entity_poly.type
_entity_poly.pdbx_seq_one_letter_code
_entity_poly.pdbx_strand_id
1 'polypeptide(L)'
;RLVDARSGLAVNDLAADVSIAGGVARINRLTGTLSTRGSLSASGTVGINPAQGFPADLSIKLVDGRYTDGRVVTANLGGDLTIKGPLTSAPVIAGTVNLAKTVITVPDKLPGSLAALDVKHKNAPGAVKAQDKALRPPTTSGKGGGSGLALDVTVNAPNQIFIQGRGVDAELGGSLKLTGPASSPQAVGTFTLQRGRLSILGKRLTFTEGTVGFSGSLVPYLNLTATTTTTG
;
A
#
# COMPACT_ATOMS: atom_id res chain seq x y z
N ARG A 1 13.36 -10.98 11.32
CA ARG A 1 12.16 -10.96 10.45
C ARG A 1 11.16 -9.98 11.03
N LEU A 2 10.62 -9.08 10.21
CA LEU A 2 9.54 -8.14 10.58
C LEU A 2 8.30 -8.51 9.77
N VAL A 3 7.12 -8.48 10.38
CA VAL A 3 5.86 -8.86 9.74
C VAL A 3 4.83 -7.78 10.01
N ASP A 4 4.20 -7.28 8.95
CA ASP A 4 2.97 -6.51 9.06
C ASP A 4 1.79 -7.39 8.65
N ALA A 5 1.03 -7.83 9.66
CA ALA A 5 -0.10 -8.74 9.44
C ALA A 5 -1.24 -8.10 8.63
N ARG A 6 -1.33 -6.76 8.60
CA ARG A 6 -2.41 -6.04 7.89
C ARG A 6 -2.21 -6.05 6.37
N SER A 7 -0.98 -5.79 5.91
CA SER A 7 -0.62 -5.84 4.50
C SER A 7 -0.21 -7.24 4.03
N GLY A 8 0.04 -8.18 4.94
CA GLY A 8 0.58 -9.50 4.62
C GLY A 8 2.05 -9.47 4.17
N LEU A 9 2.73 -8.32 4.33
CA LEU A 9 4.13 -8.16 3.99
C LEU A 9 5.02 -8.60 5.16
N ALA A 10 6.07 -9.36 4.84
CA ALA A 10 7.15 -9.62 5.77
C ALA A 10 8.48 -9.24 5.16
N VAL A 11 9.36 -8.67 5.99
CA VAL A 11 10.76 -8.39 5.66
C VAL A 11 11.64 -9.41 6.36
N ASN A 12 12.36 -10.19 5.59
CA ASN A 12 13.33 -11.19 6.03
C ASN A 12 14.76 -10.61 5.97
N ASP A 13 15.69 -11.33 6.60
CA ASP A 13 17.13 -11.07 6.50
C ASP A 13 17.51 -9.61 6.79
N LEU A 14 16.86 -9.03 7.80
CA LEU A 14 17.10 -7.67 8.24
C LEU A 14 18.51 -7.56 8.80
N ALA A 15 19.33 -6.74 8.15
CA ALA A 15 20.67 -6.38 8.59
C ALA A 15 20.77 -4.86 8.70
N ALA A 16 21.33 -4.37 9.80
CA ALA A 16 21.47 -2.95 10.09
C ALA A 16 22.88 -2.64 10.59
N ASP A 17 23.50 -1.63 10.00
CA ASP A 17 24.71 -0.99 10.50
C ASP A 17 24.35 0.43 10.94
N VAL A 18 24.52 0.69 12.24
CA VAL A 18 24.11 1.93 12.88
C VAL A 18 25.24 2.43 13.77
N SER A 19 25.69 3.66 13.54
CA SER A 19 26.64 4.37 14.39
C SER A 19 25.93 5.45 15.20
N ILE A 20 26.22 5.54 16.49
CA ILE A 20 25.65 6.56 17.37
C ILE A 20 26.76 7.47 17.87
N ALA A 21 26.65 8.77 17.60
CA ALA A 21 27.61 9.77 18.05
C ALA A 21 26.94 11.14 18.14
N GLY A 22 27.37 11.97 19.10
CA GLY A 22 26.93 13.37 19.19
C GLY A 22 25.41 13.57 19.29
N GLY A 23 24.69 12.65 19.92
CA GLY A 23 23.22 12.71 20.02
C GLY A 23 22.49 12.41 18.71
N VAL A 24 23.14 11.76 17.74
CA VAL A 24 22.54 11.33 16.47
C VAL A 24 22.78 9.84 16.27
N ALA A 25 21.74 9.09 15.92
CA ALA A 25 21.84 7.75 15.39
C ALA A 25 21.90 7.83 13.85
N ARG A 26 22.99 7.37 13.26
CA ARG A 26 23.19 7.31 11.81
C ARG A 26 23.04 5.87 11.34
N ILE A 27 22.08 5.66 10.43
CA ILE A 27 21.89 4.40 9.72
C ILE A 27 22.79 4.45 8.48
N ASN A 28 23.95 3.80 8.56
CA ASN A 28 24.86 3.71 7.42
C ASN A 28 24.29 2.77 6.36
N ARG A 29 23.67 1.68 6.81
CA ARG A 29 23.00 0.72 5.93
C ARG A 29 21.95 -0.06 6.71
N LEU A 30 20.73 -0.07 6.20
CA LEU A 30 19.69 -1.04 6.54
C LEU A 30 19.32 -1.80 5.27
N THR A 31 19.23 -3.12 5.32
CA THR A 31 18.79 -3.95 4.20
C THR A 31 17.83 -5.04 4.66
N GLY A 32 16.95 -5.48 3.77
CA GLY A 32 16.11 -6.65 3.97
C GLY A 32 15.47 -7.13 2.66
N THR A 33 14.94 -8.35 2.68
CA THR A 33 14.26 -8.97 1.52
C THR A 33 12.77 -9.09 1.81
N LEU A 34 11.91 -8.81 0.83
CA LEU A 34 10.48 -9.00 0.99
C LEU A 34 10.10 -10.47 0.82
N SER A 35 9.20 -10.98 1.67
CA SER A 35 8.71 -12.36 1.61
C SER A 35 7.98 -12.70 0.30
N THR A 36 7.50 -11.69 -0.41
CA THR A 36 6.77 -11.80 -1.67
C THR A 36 7.65 -11.66 -2.91
N ARG A 37 8.88 -11.12 -2.76
CA ARG A 37 9.91 -10.74 -3.77
C ARG A 37 10.32 -9.27 -3.63
N GLY A 38 11.60 -9.02 -3.85
CA GLY A 38 12.21 -7.70 -3.88
C GLY A 38 13.10 -7.45 -2.67
N SER A 39 13.82 -6.33 -2.72
CA SER A 39 14.71 -5.90 -1.64
C SER A 39 14.40 -4.47 -1.20
N LEU A 40 14.53 -4.24 0.10
CA LEU A 40 14.42 -2.94 0.74
C LEU A 40 15.79 -2.52 1.27
N SER A 41 16.15 -1.26 1.06
CA SER A 41 17.30 -0.65 1.73
C SER A 41 16.96 0.72 2.30
N ALA A 42 17.58 1.10 3.40
CA ALA A 42 17.43 2.44 3.95
C ALA A 42 18.75 2.97 4.56
N SER A 43 18.85 4.28 4.64
CA SER A 43 19.98 5.00 5.24
C SER A 43 19.53 6.39 5.71
N GLY A 44 20.29 7.02 6.60
CA GLY A 44 19.99 8.38 7.04
C GLY A 44 20.32 8.62 8.50
N THR A 45 19.66 9.61 9.10
CA THR A 45 19.92 10.03 10.48
C THR A 45 18.65 10.22 11.28
N VAL A 46 18.75 9.97 12.58
CA VAL A 46 17.72 10.28 13.57
C VAL A 46 18.39 10.99 14.75
N GLY A 47 17.93 12.20 15.06
CA GLY A 47 18.37 12.91 16.26
C GLY A 47 17.83 12.23 17.51
N ILE A 48 18.68 11.98 18.50
CA ILE A 48 18.34 11.44 19.81
C ILE A 48 17.95 12.60 20.72
N ASN A 49 16.86 13.28 20.34
CA ASN A 49 16.29 14.40 21.08
C ASN A 49 14.80 14.17 21.28
N PRO A 50 14.38 13.61 22.44
CA PRO A 50 12.97 13.38 22.75
C PRO A 50 12.14 14.66 22.75
N ALA A 51 12.71 15.82 23.15
CA ALA A 51 11.99 17.09 23.17
C ALA A 51 11.66 17.61 21.75
N GLN A 52 12.42 17.17 20.74
CA GLN A 52 12.15 17.43 19.33
C GLN A 52 11.47 16.25 18.62
N GLY A 53 11.03 15.24 19.36
CA GLY A 53 10.30 14.10 18.81
C GLY A 53 11.14 13.22 17.86
N PHE A 54 12.45 13.12 18.09
CA PHE A 54 13.40 12.35 17.27
C PHE A 54 13.39 12.77 15.80
N PRO A 55 13.93 13.96 15.46
CA PRO A 55 13.93 14.46 14.09
C PRO A 55 14.71 13.51 13.18
N ALA A 56 14.04 13.02 12.14
CA ALA A 56 14.59 12.08 11.18
C ALA A 56 14.79 12.70 9.79
N ASP A 57 15.81 12.22 9.10
CA ASP A 57 15.99 12.36 7.67
C ASP A 57 16.49 11.01 7.14
N LEU A 58 15.56 10.22 6.61
CA LEU A 58 15.79 8.85 6.14
C LEU A 58 15.50 8.78 4.66
N SER A 59 16.32 8.03 3.94
CA SER A 59 16.09 7.61 2.56
C SER A 59 15.82 6.11 2.54
N ILE A 60 14.85 5.70 1.73
CA ILE A 60 14.37 4.32 1.60
C ILE A 60 14.29 4.02 0.10
N LYS A 61 14.81 2.87 -0.29
CA LYS A 61 14.74 2.36 -1.65
C LYS A 61 14.15 0.96 -1.67
N LEU A 62 13.14 0.77 -2.51
CA LEU A 62 12.50 -0.50 -2.80
C LEU A 62 12.81 -0.90 -4.24
N VAL A 63 13.34 -2.11 -4.41
CA VAL A 63 13.68 -2.67 -5.72
C VAL A 63 12.91 -3.97 -5.94
N ASP A 64 12.23 -4.06 -7.09
CA ASP A 64 11.46 -5.24 -7.53
C ASP A 64 10.52 -5.81 -6.47
N GLY A 65 9.86 -4.92 -5.73
CA GLY A 65 8.89 -5.28 -4.71
C GLY A 65 7.64 -5.88 -5.31
N ARG A 66 7.09 -6.91 -4.66
CA ARG A 66 5.78 -7.46 -5.00
C ARG A 66 4.78 -7.27 -3.87
N TYR A 67 3.64 -6.67 -4.17
CA TYR A 67 2.47 -6.64 -3.31
C TYR A 67 1.38 -7.57 -3.86
N THR A 68 0.70 -8.29 -2.97
CA THR A 68 -0.49 -9.07 -3.31
C THR A 68 -1.37 -9.21 -2.08
N ASP A 69 -2.66 -8.92 -2.22
CA ASP A 69 -3.65 -9.22 -1.17
C ASP A 69 -4.19 -10.66 -1.25
N GLY A 70 -3.73 -11.40 -2.26
CA GLY A 70 -4.08 -12.80 -2.54
C GLY A 70 -5.44 -12.98 -3.22
N ARG A 71 -6.14 -11.89 -3.59
CA ARG A 71 -7.53 -11.96 -4.07
C ARG A 71 -7.83 -10.97 -5.20
N VAL A 72 -7.60 -9.68 -4.98
CA VAL A 72 -8.08 -8.58 -5.83
C VAL A 72 -6.91 -7.85 -6.48
N VAL A 73 -5.82 -7.61 -5.76
CA VAL A 73 -4.71 -6.80 -6.27
C VAL A 73 -3.40 -7.57 -6.19
N THR A 74 -2.67 -7.53 -7.30
CA THR A 74 -1.26 -7.91 -7.39
C THR A 74 -0.51 -6.77 -8.07
N ALA A 75 0.57 -6.27 -7.48
CA ALA A 75 1.38 -5.21 -8.06
C ALA A 75 2.88 -5.53 -7.92
N ASN A 76 3.63 -5.28 -8.98
CA ASN A 76 5.08 -5.16 -8.92
C ASN A 76 5.43 -3.67 -8.87
N LEU A 77 6.31 -3.27 -7.95
CA LEU A 77 6.65 -1.88 -7.72
C LEU A 77 8.10 -1.69 -7.28
N GLY A 78 8.67 -0.56 -7.67
CA GLY A 78 9.89 -0.01 -7.09
C GLY A 78 9.60 1.37 -6.52
N GLY A 79 10.49 1.91 -5.70
CA GLY A 79 10.31 3.26 -5.20
C GLY A 79 11.51 3.81 -4.47
N ASP A 80 11.61 5.13 -4.50
CA ASP A 80 12.58 5.93 -3.76
C ASP A 80 11.77 6.89 -2.89
N LEU A 81 11.84 6.68 -1.58
CA LEU A 81 11.06 7.39 -0.57
C LEU A 81 11.99 8.01 0.46
N THR A 82 11.50 9.06 1.11
CA THR A 82 12.14 9.69 2.25
C THR A 82 11.19 9.73 3.42
N ILE A 83 11.71 9.69 4.65
CA ILE A 83 10.96 9.98 5.87
C ILE A 83 11.64 11.15 6.56
N LYS A 84 10.94 12.28 6.68
CA LYS A 84 11.49 13.51 7.25
C LYS A 84 10.63 14.06 8.37
N GLY A 85 11.30 14.61 9.39
CA GLY A 85 10.66 15.28 10.51
C GLY A 85 10.59 14.44 11.80
N PRO A 86 9.88 14.93 12.83
CA PRO A 86 9.77 14.28 14.13
C PRO A 86 9.00 12.95 14.05
N LEU A 87 9.67 11.84 14.35
CA LEU A 87 9.10 10.48 14.26
C LEU A 87 7.93 10.23 15.22
N THR A 88 7.81 11.00 16.30
CA THR A 88 6.76 10.81 17.32
C THR A 88 5.55 11.75 17.17
N SER A 89 5.49 12.61 16.16
CA SER A 89 4.34 13.49 15.94
C SER A 89 3.70 13.33 14.56
N ALA A 90 4.39 13.71 13.48
CA ALA A 90 3.91 13.55 12.11
C ALA A 90 5.06 13.68 11.11
N PRO A 91 5.94 12.67 10.96
CA PRO A 91 6.93 12.69 9.92
C PRO A 91 6.22 12.57 8.56
N VAL A 92 6.83 13.11 7.52
CA VAL A 92 6.34 13.05 6.15
C VAL A 92 7.07 11.94 5.41
N ILE A 93 6.33 11.01 4.81
CA ILE A 93 6.85 10.14 3.76
C ILE A 93 6.66 10.83 2.42
N ALA A 94 7.76 11.14 1.74
CA ALA A 94 7.73 11.77 0.44
C ALA A 94 8.56 11.00 -0.59
N GLY A 95 8.16 11.04 -1.85
CA GLY A 95 8.95 10.45 -2.95
C GLY A 95 8.09 9.82 -4.04
N THR A 96 8.66 8.83 -4.73
CA THR A 96 8.03 8.23 -5.91
C THR A 96 7.96 6.71 -5.76
N VAL A 97 6.79 6.16 -6.10
CA VAL A 97 6.57 4.73 -6.31
C VAL A 97 6.23 4.52 -7.78
N ASN A 98 6.98 3.64 -8.44
CA ASN A 98 6.76 3.28 -9.83
C ASN A 98 6.15 1.88 -9.87
N LEU A 99 4.91 1.80 -10.34
CA LEU A 99 4.22 0.55 -10.61
C LEU A 99 4.69 0.01 -11.97
N ALA A 100 5.19 -1.21 -11.94
CA ALA A 100 5.31 -2.05 -13.13
C ALA A 100 3.97 -2.78 -13.30
N LYS A 101 3.99 -4.09 -13.57
CA LYS A 101 2.78 -4.88 -13.76
C LYS A 101 1.89 -4.87 -12.52
N THR A 102 0.71 -4.31 -12.66
CA THR A 102 -0.37 -4.32 -11.68
C THR A 102 -1.58 -5.01 -12.29
N VAL A 103 -2.13 -6.01 -11.60
CA VAL A 103 -3.33 -6.74 -11.99
C VAL A 103 -4.38 -6.53 -10.91
N ILE A 104 -5.53 -6.00 -11.31
CA ILE A 104 -6.72 -5.83 -10.51
C ILE A 104 -7.75 -6.81 -11.01
N THR A 105 -8.05 -7.81 -10.20
CA THR A 105 -9.05 -8.84 -10.49
C THR A 105 -10.41 -8.37 -10.00
N VAL A 106 -11.42 -8.36 -10.86
CA VAL A 106 -12.82 -8.09 -10.52
C VAL A 106 -13.44 -9.41 -10.04
N PRO A 107 -13.69 -9.59 -8.72
CA PRO A 107 -14.11 -10.87 -8.18
C PRO A 107 -15.62 -11.08 -8.32
N ASP A 108 -16.06 -12.33 -8.13
CA ASP A 108 -17.49 -12.66 -8.19
C ASP A 108 -18.29 -12.10 -7.01
N LYS A 109 -17.64 -12.06 -5.85
CA LYS A 109 -18.06 -11.35 -4.64
C LYS A 109 -16.81 -10.67 -4.12
N LEU A 110 -16.90 -9.42 -3.67
CA LEU A 110 -15.78 -8.83 -2.94
C LEU A 110 -15.50 -9.72 -1.73
N PRO A 111 -14.22 -10.03 -1.42
CA PRO A 111 -13.92 -10.70 -0.18
C PRO A 111 -14.52 -9.89 0.96
N GLY A 112 -15.14 -10.56 1.93
CA GLY A 112 -15.54 -9.91 3.17
C GLY A 112 -14.35 -9.11 3.68
N SER A 113 -14.61 -7.85 4.07
CA SER A 113 -13.61 -7.01 4.72
C SER A 113 -12.78 -7.86 5.68
N LEU A 114 -11.45 -7.71 5.66
CA LEU A 114 -10.61 -8.15 6.76
C LEU A 114 -10.92 -7.28 7.99
N ALA A 115 -12.17 -7.23 8.42
CA ALA A 115 -12.48 -6.92 9.79
C ALA A 115 -11.78 -8.04 10.57
N ALA A 116 -10.79 -7.68 11.38
CA ALA A 116 -10.33 -8.56 12.44
C ALA A 116 -11.60 -9.09 13.11
N LEU A 117 -11.82 -10.40 13.00
CA LEU A 117 -12.99 -11.04 13.60
C LEU A 117 -12.99 -10.62 15.08
N ASP A 118 -13.93 -9.77 15.51
CA ASP A 118 -14.10 -9.46 16.92
C ASP A 118 -14.76 -10.68 17.56
N VAL A 119 -13.93 -11.69 17.85
CA VAL A 119 -14.36 -12.90 18.53
C VAL A 119 -14.70 -12.53 19.96
N LYS A 120 -15.98 -12.23 20.21
CA LYS A 120 -16.52 -12.15 21.57
C LYS A 120 -16.89 -13.54 22.05
N HIS A 121 -15.98 -14.16 22.79
CA HIS A 121 -16.23 -15.37 23.54
C HIS A 121 -17.23 -15.12 24.68
N LYS A 122 -18.47 -15.59 24.55
CA LYS A 122 -19.44 -15.64 25.66
C LYS A 122 -19.31 -17.01 26.33
N ASN A 123 -18.80 -17.05 27.57
CA ASN A 123 -18.56 -18.24 28.41
C ASN A 123 -17.44 -19.21 27.95
N ALA A 124 -16.26 -18.69 27.62
CA ALA A 124 -15.05 -19.52 27.44
C ALA A 124 -14.54 -20.13 28.78
N PRO A 125 -14.25 -21.44 28.86
CA PRO A 125 -13.54 -22.07 29.98
C PRO A 125 -12.17 -21.43 30.23
N GLY A 126 -11.63 -21.52 31.46
CA GLY A 126 -10.41 -20.81 31.88
C GLY A 126 -9.19 -21.00 30.95
N ALA A 127 -9.01 -22.20 30.41
CA ALA A 127 -7.96 -22.51 29.44
C ALA A 127 -8.12 -21.74 28.10
N VAL A 128 -9.36 -21.57 27.64
CA VAL A 128 -9.66 -20.82 26.41
C VAL A 128 -9.45 -19.32 26.64
N LYS A 129 -9.78 -18.77 27.82
CA LYS A 129 -9.45 -17.37 28.16
C LYS A 129 -7.94 -17.10 28.22
N ALA A 130 -7.16 -18.04 28.72
CA ALA A 130 -5.70 -17.93 28.78
C ALA A 130 -5.08 -17.98 27.37
N GLN A 131 -5.58 -18.87 26.50
CA GLN A 131 -5.16 -18.96 25.11
C GLN A 131 -5.61 -17.74 24.29
N ASP A 132 -6.82 -17.22 24.53
CA ASP A 132 -7.33 -16.00 23.90
C ASP A 132 -6.51 -14.76 24.31
N LYS A 133 -6.01 -14.72 25.57
CA LYS A 133 -5.09 -13.66 26.03
C LYS A 133 -3.69 -13.78 25.43
N ALA A 134 -3.22 -15.01 25.17
CA ALA A 134 -1.93 -15.26 24.53
C ALA A 134 -1.96 -15.03 23.01
N LEU A 135 -3.13 -15.20 22.38
CA LEU A 135 -3.35 -15.00 20.93
C LEU A 135 -3.83 -13.60 20.58
N ARG A 136 -4.34 -12.83 21.55
CA ARG A 136 -4.62 -11.40 21.37
C ARG A 136 -3.29 -10.66 21.19
N PRO A 137 -3.04 -10.01 20.03
CA PRO A 137 -2.00 -9.01 19.95
C PRO A 137 -2.25 -7.98 21.07
N PRO A 138 -1.22 -7.45 21.74
CA PRO A 138 -1.43 -6.42 22.76
C PRO A 138 -2.30 -5.33 22.17
N THR A 139 -3.55 -5.24 22.62
CA THR A 139 -4.39 -4.10 22.31
C THR A 139 -3.76 -2.93 23.03
N THR A 140 -2.94 -2.17 22.32
CA THR A 140 -2.58 -0.81 22.68
C THR A 140 -3.85 0.04 22.56
N SER A 141 -4.79 -0.16 23.48
CA SER A 141 -5.78 0.83 23.90
C SER A 141 -5.17 1.75 24.96
N GLY A 142 -3.85 1.99 24.86
CA GLY A 142 -3.26 3.23 25.33
C GLY A 142 -3.44 4.25 24.22
N LYS A 143 -3.84 5.47 24.59
CA LYS A 143 -3.54 6.67 23.80
C LYS A 143 -2.01 6.81 23.71
N GLY A 144 -1.36 5.92 22.97
CA GLY A 144 0.03 6.07 22.55
C GLY A 144 -0.01 6.93 21.31
N GLY A 145 0.70 8.05 21.32
CA GLY A 145 0.83 8.97 20.19
C GLY A 145 1.46 8.28 18.99
N GLY A 146 0.65 7.48 18.29
CA GLY A 146 0.93 6.96 16.97
C GLY A 146 0.90 8.15 16.03
N SER A 147 2.05 8.79 15.95
CA SER A 147 2.39 9.85 15.01
C SER A 147 1.67 9.65 13.68
N GLY A 148 0.78 10.58 13.33
CA GLY A 148 0.03 10.55 12.08
C GLY A 148 1.00 10.79 10.93
N LEU A 149 1.60 9.72 10.42
CA LEU A 149 2.45 9.73 9.25
C LEU A 149 1.75 10.49 8.12
N ALA A 150 2.37 11.54 7.60
CA ALA A 150 1.83 12.25 6.45
C ALA A 150 2.44 11.69 5.15
N LEU A 151 1.65 11.67 4.08
CA LEU A 151 2.06 11.24 2.75
C LEU A 151 2.26 12.46 1.85
N ASP A 152 3.27 12.39 1.00
CA ASP A 152 3.49 13.20 -0.20
C ASP A 152 4.16 12.33 -1.27
N VAL A 153 3.41 11.33 -1.75
CA VAL A 153 3.94 10.27 -2.62
C VAL A 153 3.35 10.39 -4.01
N THR A 154 4.20 10.37 -5.03
CA THR A 154 3.79 10.24 -6.43
C THR A 154 3.81 8.75 -6.80
N VAL A 155 2.69 8.25 -7.31
CA VAL A 155 2.55 6.89 -7.82
C VAL A 155 2.44 6.95 -9.34
N ASN A 156 3.43 6.40 -10.04
CA ASN A 156 3.47 6.36 -11.50
C ASN A 156 3.13 4.96 -12.01
N ALA A 157 2.31 4.87 -13.04
CA ALA A 157 1.95 3.61 -13.68
C ALA A 157 1.68 3.86 -15.18
N PRO A 158 2.70 4.13 -16.00
CA PRO A 158 2.51 4.66 -17.35
C PRO A 158 1.66 3.77 -18.28
N ASN A 159 1.75 2.44 -18.18
CA ASN A 159 1.09 1.51 -19.12
C ASN A 159 1.04 0.06 -18.62
N GLN A 160 0.70 -0.17 -17.34
CA GLN A 160 0.83 -1.51 -16.74
C GLN A 160 -0.24 -1.83 -15.68
N ILE A 161 -1.38 -1.12 -15.66
CA ILE A 161 -2.52 -1.47 -14.80
C ILE A 161 -3.52 -2.28 -15.62
N PHE A 162 -3.62 -3.57 -15.33
CA PHE A 162 -4.56 -4.48 -15.96
C PHE A 162 -5.79 -4.68 -15.06
N ILE A 163 -6.98 -4.52 -15.61
CA ILE A 163 -8.24 -4.85 -14.95
C ILE A 163 -8.82 -6.08 -15.64
N GLN A 164 -9.03 -7.15 -14.90
CA GLN A 164 -9.42 -8.45 -15.44
C GLN A 164 -10.53 -9.10 -14.61
N GLY A 165 -11.48 -9.77 -15.25
CA GLY A 165 -12.54 -10.52 -14.59
C GLY A 165 -13.93 -10.02 -14.94
N ARG A 166 -14.96 -10.84 -14.70
CA ARG A 166 -16.36 -10.56 -15.09
C ARG A 166 -16.53 -10.14 -16.56
N GLY A 167 -15.70 -10.71 -17.44
CA GLY A 167 -15.69 -10.38 -18.87
C GLY A 167 -14.95 -9.09 -19.22
N VAL A 168 -14.47 -8.32 -18.24
CA VAL A 168 -13.58 -7.17 -18.44
C VAL A 168 -12.16 -7.65 -18.66
N ASP A 169 -11.50 -7.02 -19.62
CA ASP A 169 -10.07 -7.12 -19.90
C ASP A 169 -9.63 -5.76 -20.43
N ALA A 170 -8.98 -4.96 -19.57
CA ALA A 170 -8.61 -3.58 -19.85
C ALA A 170 -7.22 -3.24 -19.32
N GLU A 171 -6.58 -2.30 -19.99
CA GLU A 171 -5.27 -1.75 -19.63
C GLU A 171 -5.39 -0.24 -19.44
N LEU A 172 -4.96 0.22 -18.28
CA LEU A 172 -4.92 1.63 -17.89
C LEU A 172 -3.48 2.08 -17.66
N GLY A 173 -3.26 3.39 -17.81
CA GLY A 173 -1.99 4.05 -17.51
C GLY A 173 -2.19 5.47 -17.00
N GLY A 174 -1.25 5.98 -16.20
CA GLY A 174 -1.30 7.33 -15.66
C GLY A 174 -0.48 7.52 -14.39
N SER A 175 -0.84 8.52 -13.60
CA SER A 175 -0.15 8.87 -12.35
C SER A 175 -1.13 9.40 -11.31
N LEU A 176 -0.79 9.19 -10.05
CA LEU A 176 -1.58 9.61 -8.90
C LEU A 176 -0.68 10.25 -7.84
N LYS A 177 -1.10 11.37 -7.26
CA LYS A 177 -0.48 11.93 -6.06
C LYS A 177 -1.27 11.52 -4.83
N LEU A 178 -0.57 10.97 -3.83
CA LEU A 178 -1.10 10.59 -2.53
C LEU A 178 -0.61 11.57 -1.47
N THR A 179 -1.54 12.27 -0.82
CA THR A 179 -1.26 13.28 0.20
C THR A 179 -2.03 13.04 1.50
N GLY A 180 -1.67 13.78 2.55
CA GLY A 180 -2.41 13.78 3.82
C GLY A 180 -2.04 12.61 4.74
N PRO A 181 -2.75 12.41 5.86
CA PRO A 181 -2.41 11.37 6.82
C PRO A 181 -2.53 9.97 6.19
N ALA A 182 -1.59 9.07 6.47
CA ALA A 182 -1.62 7.69 6.00
C ALA A 182 -2.84 6.90 6.51
N SER A 183 -3.45 7.34 7.61
CA SER A 183 -4.71 6.83 8.13
C SER A 183 -5.94 7.24 7.31
N SER A 184 -5.83 8.30 6.52
CA SER A 184 -6.91 8.89 5.72
C SER A 184 -6.32 9.60 4.50
N PRO A 185 -5.69 8.86 3.57
CA PRO A 185 -4.96 9.46 2.46
C PRO A 185 -5.92 10.09 1.45
N GLN A 186 -5.44 11.12 0.79
CA GLN A 186 -6.11 11.81 -0.30
C GLN A 186 -5.40 11.46 -1.61
N ALA A 187 -6.16 11.18 -2.65
CA ALA A 187 -5.65 10.82 -3.95
C ALA A 187 -6.08 11.87 -4.99
N VAL A 188 -5.13 12.36 -5.78
CA VAL A 188 -5.39 13.29 -6.89
C VAL A 188 -4.65 12.83 -8.14
N GLY A 189 -5.36 12.68 -9.24
CA GLY A 189 -4.79 12.23 -10.52
C GLY A 189 -5.74 11.34 -11.29
N THR A 190 -5.28 10.82 -12.41
CA THR A 190 -6.12 10.07 -13.35
C THR A 190 -5.35 8.90 -13.96
N PHE A 191 -6.02 7.76 -14.08
CA PHE A 191 -5.62 6.68 -14.97
C PHE A 191 -6.52 6.69 -16.20
N THR A 192 -5.92 6.60 -17.38
CA THR A 192 -6.61 6.63 -18.67
C THR A 192 -6.52 5.26 -19.33
N LEU A 193 -7.62 4.84 -19.95
CA LEU A 193 -7.71 3.63 -20.73
C LEU A 193 -6.80 3.71 -21.95
N GLN A 194 -5.96 2.69 -22.10
CA GLN A 194 -5.12 2.47 -23.27
C GLN A 194 -5.83 1.55 -24.26
N ARG A 195 -6.45 0.48 -23.73
CA ARG A 195 -7.26 -0.48 -24.48
C ARG A 195 -8.14 -1.27 -23.52
N GLY A 196 -9.26 -1.78 -24.01
CA GLY A 196 -10.01 -2.76 -23.25
C GLY A 196 -11.27 -3.25 -23.94
N ARG A 197 -11.84 -4.29 -23.37
CA ARG A 197 -13.10 -4.90 -23.81
C ARG A 197 -13.92 -5.39 -22.63
N LEU A 198 -15.21 -5.54 -22.88
CA LEU A 198 -16.18 -6.19 -21.99
C LEU A 198 -16.92 -7.27 -22.77
N SER A 199 -16.90 -8.50 -22.27
CA SER A 199 -17.73 -9.60 -22.78
C SER A 199 -18.86 -9.88 -21.80
N ILE A 200 -20.11 -9.64 -22.21
CA ILE A 200 -21.30 -9.77 -21.36
C ILE A 200 -22.49 -10.27 -22.18
N LEU A 201 -23.23 -11.25 -21.66
CA LEU A 201 -24.43 -11.80 -22.31
C LEU A 201 -24.20 -12.20 -23.79
N GLY A 202 -23.05 -12.83 -24.08
CA GLY A 202 -22.69 -13.24 -25.45
C GLY A 202 -22.31 -12.09 -26.39
N LYS A 203 -22.31 -10.84 -25.93
CA LYS A 203 -21.89 -9.66 -26.70
C LYS A 203 -20.48 -9.22 -26.30
N ARG A 204 -19.76 -8.66 -27.26
CA ARG A 204 -18.44 -8.05 -27.03
C ARG A 204 -18.53 -6.55 -27.29
N LEU A 205 -18.24 -5.79 -26.25
CA LEU A 205 -18.10 -4.34 -26.32
C LEU A 205 -16.61 -4.00 -26.27
N THR A 206 -16.17 -3.08 -27.12
CA THR A 206 -14.82 -2.53 -27.13
C THR A 206 -14.85 -1.18 -26.46
N PHE A 207 -14.06 -0.98 -25.41
CA PHE A 207 -13.94 0.32 -24.78
C PHE A 207 -13.14 1.25 -25.72
N THR A 208 -13.72 2.38 -26.09
CA THR A 208 -13.10 3.38 -26.98
C THR A 208 -12.43 4.50 -26.18
N GLU A 209 -12.99 4.82 -25.01
CA GLU A 209 -12.45 5.83 -24.10
C GLU A 209 -12.67 5.37 -22.66
N GLY A 210 -11.80 5.82 -21.75
CA GLY A 210 -11.98 5.55 -20.34
C GLY A 210 -11.06 6.33 -19.42
N THR A 211 -11.59 6.77 -18.28
CA THR A 211 -10.82 7.42 -17.21
C THR A 211 -11.26 6.96 -15.83
N VAL A 212 -10.28 6.83 -14.93
CA VAL A 212 -10.45 6.60 -13.49
C VAL A 212 -9.80 7.78 -12.79
N GLY A 213 -10.63 8.74 -12.36
CA GLY A 213 -10.17 10.01 -11.78
C GLY A 213 -10.32 10.05 -10.26
N PHE A 214 -9.36 10.67 -9.59
CA PHE A 214 -9.35 10.90 -8.14
C PHE A 214 -9.22 12.40 -7.87
N SER A 215 -10.04 12.93 -6.98
CA SER A 215 -10.12 14.37 -6.67
C SER A 215 -10.19 14.64 -5.17
N GLY A 216 -9.29 14.03 -4.39
CA GLY A 216 -9.16 14.21 -2.95
C GLY A 216 -9.69 13.06 -2.09
N SER A 217 -10.09 11.94 -2.70
CA SER A 217 -10.55 10.72 -2.03
C SER A 217 -9.97 9.49 -2.72
N LEU A 218 -9.87 8.36 -2.01
CA LEU A 218 -9.52 7.06 -2.59
C LEU A 218 -10.66 6.42 -3.39
N VAL A 219 -11.87 6.99 -3.34
CA VAL A 219 -13.00 6.55 -4.18
C VAL A 219 -12.93 7.28 -5.51
N PRO A 220 -12.69 6.59 -6.63
CA PRO A 220 -12.57 7.24 -7.92
C PRO A 220 -13.91 7.53 -8.58
N TYR A 221 -13.88 8.46 -9.54
CA TYR A 221 -14.90 8.62 -10.57
C TYR A 221 -14.51 7.81 -11.80
N LEU A 222 -15.45 7.06 -12.34
CA LEU A 222 -15.26 6.22 -13.52
C LEU A 222 -16.06 6.79 -14.69
N ASN A 223 -15.40 7.03 -15.82
CA ASN A 223 -16.04 7.33 -17.09
C ASN A 223 -15.53 6.32 -18.13
N LEU A 224 -16.42 5.57 -18.77
CA LEU A 224 -16.07 4.57 -19.78
C LEU A 224 -17.06 4.66 -20.95
N THR A 225 -16.53 4.70 -22.17
CA THR A 225 -17.32 4.65 -23.40
C THR A 225 -17.00 3.36 -24.14
N ALA A 226 -18.03 2.64 -24.61
CA ALA A 226 -17.84 1.39 -25.33
C ALA A 226 -18.76 1.29 -26.55
N THR A 227 -18.29 0.59 -27.59
CA THR A 227 -19.05 0.32 -28.81
C THR A 227 -19.14 -1.18 -29.07
N THR A 228 -20.16 -1.61 -29.81
CA THR A 228 -20.35 -3.00 -30.25
C THR A 228 -20.74 -3.01 -31.72
N THR A 229 -20.28 -4.01 -32.46
CA THR A 229 -20.72 -4.25 -33.84
C THR A 229 -21.61 -5.48 -33.84
N THR A 230 -22.86 -5.34 -34.27
CA THR A 230 -23.76 -6.46 -34.56
C THR A 230 -23.72 -6.73 -36.05
N THR A 231 -23.17 -7.87 -36.46
CA THR A 231 -23.38 -8.37 -37.82
C THR A 231 -24.83 -8.85 -37.88
N GLY A 232 -25.65 -8.14 -38.67
CA GLY A 232 -27.03 -8.53 -38.98
C GLY A 232 -27.08 -9.67 -39.98
#